data_AF-A0A7Z9KXA1-F1
#
_entry.id   AF-A0A7Z9KXA1-F1
#
_cell.length_a   1.000
_cell.length_b   1.000
_cell.length_c   1.000
_cell.angle_alpha   90.00
_cell.angle_beta   90.00
_cell.angle_gamma   90.00
#
_symmetry.space_group_name_H-M   'P 1'
#
loop_
_entity.id
_entity.type
_entity.pdbx_description
1 polymer ?
#
loop_
_entity_poly.entity_id
_entity_poly.type
_entity_poly.pdbx_seq_one_letter_code
_entity_poly.pdbx_strand_id
1 'polypeptide(L)'
;MSLLSLRGEFTMVDNALAVDQQIFQYEANDLTRGWEIESCYVWPKDVRANIGTADSQIMCCFSIATDTIDRAGLTFNDVSNAADNRQCGWLEIPYQLRASAVADYMQARTWGPIPFVLDPQTIVVSALYLNCYSTSDDTVSPSRLWNYMVVLRPKKMKPMATILHIIKGKGQDVSS
;
A
#
# COMPACT_ATOMS: atom_id res chain seq x y z
N MET A 1 -26.64 -2.51 0.88
CA MET A 1 -25.61 -2.25 1.90
C MET A 1 -24.75 -1.09 1.43
N SER A 2 -24.44 -0.12 2.29
CA SER A 2 -23.57 1.00 1.93
C SER A 2 -22.12 0.56 1.96
N LEU A 3 -21.35 0.88 0.92
CA LEU A 3 -19.89 0.77 0.93
C LEU A 3 -19.31 1.87 1.82
N LEU A 4 -18.15 1.60 2.42
CA LEU A 4 -17.35 2.59 3.13
C LEU A 4 -16.13 2.90 2.27
N SER A 5 -15.90 4.17 1.93
CA SER A 5 -14.66 4.59 1.28
C SER A 5 -13.82 5.42 2.24
N LEU A 6 -12.53 5.10 2.33
CA LEU A 6 -11.53 5.85 3.07
C LEU A 6 -10.52 6.40 2.07
N ARG A 7 -10.10 7.64 2.29
CA ARG A 7 -9.17 8.37 1.42
C ARG A 7 -8.25 9.23 2.26
N GLY A 8 -7.03 9.41 1.79
CA GLY A 8 -6.05 10.25 2.45
C GLY A 8 -4.81 10.42 1.59
N GLU A 9 -3.78 10.99 2.20
CA GLU A 9 -2.50 11.26 1.56
C GLU A 9 -1.35 10.87 2.48
N PHE A 10 -0.22 10.51 1.88
CA PHE A 10 1.01 10.21 2.59
C PHE A 10 2.22 10.69 1.79
N THR A 11 3.33 10.85 2.49
CA THR A 11 4.60 11.28 1.91
C THR A 11 5.52 10.08 1.76
N MET A 12 6.13 9.93 0.57
CA MET A 12 7.16 8.92 0.31
C MET A 12 8.42 9.61 -0.21
N VAL A 13 9.58 9.22 0.34
CA VAL A 13 10.89 9.64 -0.18
C VAL A 13 11.33 8.61 -1.22
N ASP A 14 11.78 9.08 -2.38
CA ASP A 14 12.28 8.20 -3.45
C ASP A 14 13.50 7.40 -2.96
N ASN A 15 13.66 6.15 -3.41
CA ASN A 15 14.73 5.23 -2.96
C ASN A 15 14.69 4.86 -1.47
N ALA A 16 13.55 5.00 -0.80
CA ALA A 16 13.41 4.66 0.61
C ALA A 16 12.12 3.88 0.90
N LEU A 17 12.22 2.99 1.89
CA LEU A 17 11.06 2.34 2.51
C LEU A 17 10.33 3.38 3.38
N ALA A 18 9.09 3.72 3.03
CA ALA A 18 8.29 4.63 3.85
C ALA A 18 7.75 3.91 5.08
N VAL A 19 7.46 4.66 6.15
CA VAL A 19 6.85 4.14 7.38
C VAL A 19 5.46 3.52 7.08
N ASP A 20 5.10 2.44 7.76
CA ASP A 20 3.77 1.83 7.65
C ASP A 20 2.69 2.87 7.96
N GLN A 21 1.79 3.10 7.01
CA GLN A 21 0.71 4.07 7.16
C GLN A 21 -0.55 3.37 7.63
N GLN A 22 -0.97 3.57 8.88
CA GLN A 22 -2.24 3.04 9.34
C GLN A 22 -3.40 3.80 8.69
N ILE A 23 -4.08 3.16 7.73
CA ILE A 23 -5.15 3.79 6.94
C ILE A 23 -6.56 3.43 7.43
N PHE A 24 -6.67 2.40 8.28
CA PHE A 24 -7.92 2.00 8.91
C PHE A 24 -7.67 1.38 10.28
N GLN A 25 -8.56 1.67 11.22
CA GLN A 25 -8.63 1.00 12.51
C GLN A 25 -10.08 0.82 12.92
N TYR A 26 -10.39 -0.37 13.43
CA TYR A 26 -11.66 -0.74 14.00
C TYR A 26 -11.45 -1.30 15.40
N GLU A 27 -12.47 -1.16 16.25
CA GLU A 27 -12.42 -1.64 17.63
C GLU A 27 -12.24 -3.17 17.64
N ALA A 28 -11.07 -3.62 18.12
CA ALA A 28 -10.68 -5.03 18.09
C ALA A 28 -11.57 -5.96 18.94
N ASN A 29 -12.44 -5.41 19.80
CA ASN A 29 -13.31 -6.16 20.69
C ASN A 29 -14.64 -6.57 20.05
N ASP A 30 -15.05 -5.98 18.92
CA ASP A 30 -16.26 -6.42 18.22
C ASP A 30 -15.95 -7.60 17.28
N LEU A 31 -16.20 -8.81 17.79
CA LEU A 31 -15.97 -10.06 17.06
C LEU A 31 -17.09 -10.40 16.06
N THR A 32 -18.04 -9.50 15.79
CA THR A 32 -19.22 -9.82 14.96
C THR A 32 -19.18 -9.19 13.57
N ARG A 33 -18.14 -8.41 13.27
CA ARG A 33 -18.01 -7.66 12.02
C ARG A 33 -16.60 -7.71 11.48
N GLY A 34 -16.50 -7.58 10.17
CA GLY A 34 -15.26 -7.38 9.45
C GLY A 34 -15.51 -6.60 8.17
N TRP A 35 -14.43 -6.28 7.48
CA TRP A 35 -14.45 -5.49 6.27
C TRP A 35 -13.71 -6.22 5.15
N GLU A 36 -14.43 -6.51 4.09
CA GLU A 36 -13.85 -7.06 2.86
C GLU A 36 -13.32 -5.89 2.02
N ILE A 37 -12.11 -6.02 1.49
CA ILE A 37 -11.51 -4.97 0.64
C ILE A 37 -12.05 -5.17 -0.77
N GLU A 38 -12.87 -4.24 -1.23
CA GLU A 38 -13.47 -4.27 -2.56
C GLU A 38 -12.49 -3.77 -3.62
N SER A 39 -11.81 -2.66 -3.31
CA SER A 39 -10.81 -2.06 -4.17
C SER A 39 -9.87 -1.17 -3.37
N CYS A 40 -8.64 -1.07 -3.85
CA CYS A 40 -7.63 -0.16 -3.30
C CYS A 40 -6.88 0.49 -4.47
N TYR A 41 -6.55 1.77 -4.31
CA TYR A 41 -5.88 2.58 -5.31
C TYR A 41 -4.85 3.48 -4.64
N VAL A 42 -3.72 3.67 -5.31
CA VAL A 42 -2.70 4.66 -4.96
C VAL A 42 -2.29 5.40 -6.23
N TRP A 43 -2.12 6.72 -6.14
CA TRP A 43 -1.67 7.55 -7.25
C TRP A 43 -0.92 8.79 -6.76
N PRO A 44 0.03 9.33 -7.54
CA PRO A 44 0.76 10.53 -7.15
C PRO A 44 -0.21 11.72 -7.02
N LYS A 45 -0.08 12.48 -5.93
CA LYS A 45 -0.70 13.81 -5.80
C LYS A 45 0.16 14.83 -6.53
N ASP A 46 1.47 14.75 -6.32
CA ASP A 46 2.45 15.61 -6.98
C ASP A 46 2.83 15.04 -8.35
N VAL A 47 1.87 15.08 -9.29
CA VAL A 47 2.09 14.66 -10.69
C VAL A 47 3.15 15.50 -11.41
N ARG A 48 3.51 16.67 -10.88
CA ARG A 48 4.63 17.49 -11.34
C ARG A 48 5.55 17.72 -10.15
N ALA A 49 6.72 17.09 -10.18
CA ALA A 49 7.63 17.07 -9.04
C ALA A 49 9.09 17.15 -9.53
N ASN A 50 10.02 17.34 -8.59
CA ASN A 50 11.43 17.36 -8.91
C ASN A 50 11.84 15.97 -9.46
N ILE A 51 12.58 15.98 -10.53
CA ILE A 51 12.92 14.83 -11.40
C ILE A 51 14.44 14.62 -11.46
N GLY A 52 15.20 15.39 -10.68
CA GLY A 52 16.66 15.38 -10.71
C GLY A 52 17.22 16.01 -11.98
N THR A 53 18.36 15.51 -12.46
CA THR A 53 19.16 16.16 -13.51
C THR A 53 19.18 15.42 -14.85
N ALA A 54 18.63 14.22 -14.92
CA ALA A 54 18.64 13.36 -16.11
C ALA A 54 17.28 12.67 -16.31
N ASP A 55 17.09 12.09 -17.50
CA ASP A 55 15.96 11.17 -17.74
C ASP A 55 16.13 9.96 -16.81
N SER A 56 15.06 9.58 -16.12
CA SER A 56 15.09 8.51 -15.12
C SER A 56 13.77 7.74 -15.12
N GLN A 57 13.78 6.59 -14.45
CA GLN A 57 12.58 5.82 -14.15
C GLN A 57 12.49 5.63 -12.64
N ILE A 58 11.27 5.61 -12.13
CA ILE A 58 10.97 5.24 -10.75
C ILE A 58 10.00 4.07 -10.77
N MET A 59 10.32 3.03 -10.02
CA MET A 59 9.44 1.91 -9.76
C MET A 59 8.93 2.03 -8.33
N CYS A 60 7.62 2.00 -8.15
CA CYS A 60 6.99 2.04 -6.84
C CYS A 60 6.31 0.69 -6.55
N CYS A 61 6.55 0.18 -5.36
CA CYS A 61 5.86 -0.97 -4.78
C CYS A 61 5.01 -0.51 -3.61
N PHE A 62 3.75 -0.94 -3.62
CA PHE A 62 2.79 -0.70 -2.56
C PHE A 62 2.19 -2.04 -2.13
N SER A 63 1.99 -2.21 -0.84
CA SER A 63 1.15 -3.28 -0.32
C SER A 63 0.25 -2.80 0.80
N ILE A 64 -0.86 -3.50 0.98
CA ILE A 64 -1.71 -3.34 2.15
C ILE A 64 -1.58 -4.56 3.05
N ALA A 65 -1.58 -4.33 4.36
CA ALA A 65 -1.41 -5.39 5.35
C ALA A 65 -2.35 -5.21 6.54
N THR A 66 -2.73 -6.30 7.17
CA THR A 66 -3.63 -6.31 8.34
C THR A 66 -2.94 -6.07 9.68
N ASP A 67 -1.61 -6.00 9.66
CA ASP A 67 -0.74 -5.58 10.76
C ASP A 67 0.52 -4.91 10.18
N THR A 68 1.36 -4.35 11.05
CA THR A 68 2.70 -3.89 10.69
C THR A 68 3.56 -5.03 10.17
N ILE A 69 4.38 -4.76 9.16
CA ILE A 69 5.37 -5.71 8.62
C ILE A 69 6.71 -5.48 9.31
N ASP A 70 7.46 -6.54 9.63
CA ASP A 70 8.77 -6.37 10.29
C ASP A 70 9.70 -5.62 9.36
N ARG A 71 10.15 -4.43 9.77
CA ARG A 71 10.86 -3.46 8.92
C ARG A 71 12.37 -3.68 8.87
N ALA A 72 12.91 -4.44 9.82
CA ALA A 72 14.36 -4.61 9.92
C ALA A 72 14.88 -5.40 8.72
N GLY A 73 15.61 -4.73 7.83
CA GLY A 73 16.20 -5.37 6.64
C GLY A 73 15.25 -5.58 5.46
N LEU A 74 14.02 -5.04 5.50
CA LEU A 74 13.13 -5.09 4.34
C LEU A 74 13.76 -4.39 3.14
N THR A 75 13.77 -5.11 2.03
CA THR A 75 14.19 -4.63 0.73
C THR A 75 12.99 -4.20 -0.11
N PHE A 76 13.27 -3.61 -1.26
CA PHE A 76 12.26 -3.22 -2.23
C PHE A 76 11.32 -4.37 -2.62
N ASN A 77 11.88 -5.57 -2.78
CA ASN A 77 11.12 -6.76 -3.19
C ASN A 77 10.21 -7.30 -2.07
N ASP A 78 10.55 -7.03 -0.81
CA ASP A 78 9.79 -7.54 0.33
C ASP A 78 8.45 -6.81 0.51
N VAL A 79 8.35 -5.56 0.06
CA VAL A 79 7.09 -4.80 0.09
C VAL A 79 6.05 -5.40 -0.86
N SER A 80 6.47 -6.04 -1.94
CA SER A 80 5.60 -6.73 -2.90
C SER A 80 5.49 -8.24 -2.66
N ASN A 81 6.07 -8.76 -1.58
CA ASN A 81 6.11 -10.20 -1.35
C ASN A 81 4.72 -10.75 -0.96
N ALA A 82 4.33 -11.90 -1.52
CA ALA A 82 3.09 -12.59 -1.17
C ALA A 82 3.28 -13.68 -0.10
N ALA A 83 4.51 -13.92 0.35
CA ALA A 83 4.82 -14.92 1.37
C ALA A 83 4.42 -14.49 2.80
N ASP A 84 4.28 -13.19 3.05
CA ASP A 84 3.81 -12.69 4.34
C ASP A 84 2.27 -12.71 4.38
N ASN A 85 1.71 -13.56 5.24
CA ASN A 85 0.25 -13.70 5.42
C ASN A 85 -0.45 -12.41 5.89
N ARG A 86 0.29 -11.46 6.47
CA ARG A 86 -0.25 -10.17 6.89
C ARG A 86 -0.58 -9.30 5.69
N GLN A 87 0.20 -9.40 4.62
CA GLN A 87 0.01 -8.66 3.37
C GLN A 87 -1.16 -9.28 2.59
N CYS A 88 -2.06 -8.43 2.13
CA CYS A 88 -3.32 -8.84 1.53
C CYS A 88 -3.69 -8.07 0.26
N GLY A 89 -2.78 -7.24 -0.22
CA GLY A 89 -2.88 -6.65 -1.54
C GLY A 89 -1.59 -6.00 -1.98
N TRP A 90 -1.36 -5.98 -3.28
CA TRP A 90 -0.09 -5.56 -3.88
C TRP A 90 -0.33 -4.72 -5.13
N LEU A 91 0.55 -3.75 -5.34
CA LEU A 91 0.56 -2.90 -6.51
C LEU A 91 1.97 -2.48 -6.85
N GLU A 92 2.34 -2.66 -8.11
CA GLU A 92 3.62 -2.26 -8.66
C GLU A 92 3.38 -1.34 -9.86
N ILE A 93 3.96 -0.14 -9.84
CA ILE A 93 3.77 0.84 -10.92
C ILE A 93 5.11 1.51 -11.27
N PRO A 94 5.53 1.44 -12.54
CA PRO A 94 6.62 2.26 -13.06
C PRO A 94 6.12 3.64 -13.52
N TYR A 95 6.88 4.67 -13.18
CA TYR A 95 6.72 6.02 -13.71
C TYR A 95 7.98 6.44 -14.46
N GLN A 96 7.79 7.11 -15.58
CA GLN A 96 8.86 7.78 -16.31
C GLN A 96 9.04 9.19 -15.77
N LEU A 97 10.29 9.57 -15.59
CA LEU A 97 10.73 10.91 -15.22
C LEU A 97 11.54 11.46 -16.40
N ARG A 98 11.03 12.48 -17.08
CA ARG A 98 11.75 13.12 -18.18
C ARG A 98 12.56 14.28 -17.65
N ALA A 99 13.78 14.46 -18.15
CA ALA A 99 14.70 15.55 -17.83
C ALA A 99 14.08 16.92 -18.12
N SER A 100 14.11 17.80 -17.12
CA SER A 100 13.69 19.19 -17.19
C SER A 100 14.46 19.98 -16.12
N ALA A 101 14.73 21.26 -16.38
CA ALA A 101 15.58 22.09 -15.53
C ALA A 101 14.93 22.48 -14.18
N VAL A 102 13.63 22.22 -13.99
CA VAL A 102 12.87 22.68 -12.82
C VAL A 102 11.93 21.60 -12.25
N ALA A 103 11.02 21.08 -13.07
CA ALA A 103 10.09 19.99 -12.73
C ALA A 103 9.41 19.49 -14.00
N ASP A 104 9.13 18.19 -14.07
CA ASP A 104 8.35 17.59 -15.16
C ASP A 104 7.30 16.60 -14.62
N TYR A 105 6.47 16.09 -15.52
CA TYR A 105 5.39 15.18 -15.19
C TYR A 105 5.89 13.78 -14.85
N MET A 106 5.36 13.22 -13.75
CA MET A 106 5.43 11.78 -13.51
C MET A 106 4.40 11.09 -14.40
N GLN A 107 4.88 10.41 -15.44
CA GLN A 107 4.01 9.68 -16.34
C GLN A 107 4.00 8.20 -15.95
N ALA A 108 2.87 7.72 -15.42
CA ALA A 108 2.65 6.29 -15.28
C ALA A 108 2.71 5.65 -16.68
N ARG A 109 3.29 4.46 -16.79
CA ARG A 109 3.26 3.71 -18.07
C ARG A 109 1.85 3.20 -18.44
N THR A 110 0.86 3.43 -17.58
CA THR A 110 -0.53 3.00 -17.75
C THR A 110 -1.50 4.16 -17.69
N TRP A 111 -2.65 4.00 -18.34
CA TRP A 111 -3.70 5.00 -18.36
C TRP A 111 -4.56 4.92 -17.08
N GLY A 112 -4.40 5.90 -16.20
CA GLY A 112 -5.18 6.03 -14.97
C GLY A 112 -4.67 5.21 -13.77
N PRO A 113 -5.33 5.33 -12.60
CA PRO A 113 -4.96 4.59 -11.39
C PRO A 113 -5.20 3.09 -11.58
N ILE A 114 -4.16 2.29 -11.35
CA ILE A 114 -4.26 0.83 -11.39
C ILE A 114 -4.76 0.35 -10.02
N PRO A 115 -5.77 -0.53 -9.94
CA PRO A 115 -6.19 -1.13 -8.68
C PRO A 115 -5.13 -2.10 -8.16
N PHE A 116 -5.07 -2.27 -6.85
CA PHE A 116 -4.28 -3.33 -6.23
C PHE A 116 -4.79 -4.71 -6.66
N VAL A 117 -3.88 -5.67 -6.76
CA VAL A 117 -4.21 -7.10 -6.71
C VAL A 117 -4.52 -7.42 -5.26
N LEU A 118 -5.70 -7.96 -4.96
CA LEU A 118 -6.19 -8.19 -3.59
C LEU A 118 -6.31 -9.69 -3.31
N ASP A 119 -5.97 -10.12 -2.09
CA ASP A 119 -6.34 -11.45 -1.58
C ASP A 119 -7.85 -11.49 -1.32
N PRO A 120 -8.65 -12.24 -2.10
CA PRO A 120 -10.10 -12.28 -1.96
C PRO A 120 -10.56 -12.91 -0.63
N GLN A 121 -9.69 -13.63 0.08
CA GLN A 121 -10.01 -14.27 1.36
C GLN A 121 -9.75 -13.38 2.57
N THR A 122 -9.08 -12.24 2.39
CA THR A 122 -8.74 -11.39 3.52
C THR A 122 -9.94 -10.56 3.98
N ILE A 123 -10.22 -10.65 5.28
CA ILE A 123 -11.21 -9.84 5.98
C ILE A 123 -10.48 -9.01 7.03
N VAL A 124 -10.60 -7.70 6.92
CA VAL A 124 -10.00 -6.74 7.85
C VAL A 124 -10.88 -6.65 9.09
N VAL A 125 -10.32 -7.01 10.23
CA VAL A 125 -11.03 -7.14 11.52
C VAL A 125 -10.52 -6.19 12.59
N SER A 126 -9.31 -5.63 12.43
CA SER A 126 -8.70 -4.73 13.41
C SER A 126 -8.09 -3.49 12.75
N ALA A 127 -7.08 -3.64 11.91
CA ALA A 127 -6.42 -2.52 11.27
C ALA A 127 -6.03 -2.85 9.83
N LEU A 128 -5.80 -1.80 9.04
CA LEU A 128 -5.20 -1.89 7.72
C LEU A 128 -4.07 -0.87 7.64
N TYR A 129 -2.94 -1.33 7.15
CA TYR A 129 -1.73 -0.57 6.93
C TYR A 129 -1.44 -0.51 5.43
N LEU A 130 -0.89 0.61 4.97
CA LEU A 130 -0.35 0.80 3.64
C LEU A 130 1.17 0.91 3.77
N ASN A 131 1.87 0.02 3.08
CA ASN A 131 3.32 -0.05 3.03
C ASN A 131 3.78 0.37 1.64
N CYS A 132 4.90 1.08 1.56
CA CYS A 132 5.43 1.49 0.27
C CYS A 132 6.95 1.63 0.26
N TYR A 133 7.52 1.37 -0.93
CA TYR A 133 8.92 1.57 -1.24
C TYR A 133 9.01 1.95 -2.72
N SER A 134 9.83 2.93 -3.07
CA SER A 134 10.24 3.18 -4.43
C SER A 134 11.74 3.01 -4.65
N THR A 135 12.12 2.72 -5.88
CA THR A 135 13.50 2.78 -6.37
C THR A 135 13.53 3.54 -7.69
N SER A 136 14.57 4.34 -7.92
CA SER A 136 14.77 5.10 -9.15
C SER A 136 16.20 4.97 -9.66
N ASP A 137 16.39 5.30 -10.94
CA ASP A 137 17.72 5.34 -11.57
C ASP A 137 18.52 6.61 -11.19
N ASP A 138 17.94 7.52 -10.40
CA ASP A 138 18.57 8.78 -10.00
C ASP A 138 19.24 8.68 -8.62
N THR A 139 20.31 9.46 -8.44
CA THR A 139 21.00 9.67 -7.17
C THR A 139 20.27 10.65 -6.24
N VAL A 140 19.31 11.43 -6.77
CA VAL A 140 18.49 12.35 -5.98
C VAL A 140 17.22 11.64 -5.50
N SER A 141 16.96 11.74 -4.20
CA SER A 141 15.78 11.17 -3.54
C SER A 141 14.80 12.25 -3.07
N PRO A 142 14.00 12.85 -3.96
CA PRO A 142 13.01 13.83 -3.54
C PRO A 142 11.87 13.17 -2.74
N SER A 143 11.18 13.99 -1.96
CA SER A 143 9.97 13.60 -1.23
C SER A 143 8.73 13.95 -2.06
N ARG A 144 7.77 13.04 -2.16
CA ARG A 144 6.56 13.18 -2.99
C ARG A 144 5.31 12.84 -2.21
N LEU A 145 4.21 13.55 -2.48
CA LEU A 145 2.89 13.22 -1.94
C LEU A 145 2.13 12.23 -2.83
N TRP A 146 1.49 11.28 -2.18
CA TRP A 146 0.69 10.23 -2.78
C TRP A 146 -0.70 10.22 -2.17
N ASN A 147 -1.72 10.01 -3.00
CA ASN A 147 -3.08 9.78 -2.55
C ASN A 147 -3.34 8.28 -2.44
N TYR A 148 -4.22 7.91 -1.53
CA TYR A 148 -4.81 6.57 -1.49
C TYR A 148 -6.32 6.61 -1.39
N MET A 149 -6.96 5.55 -1.86
CA MET A 149 -8.36 5.26 -1.62
C MET A 149 -8.55 3.77 -1.40
N VAL A 150 -9.27 3.40 -0.34
CA VAL A 150 -9.70 2.02 -0.10
C VAL A 150 -11.22 1.98 0.04
N VAL A 151 -11.84 1.02 -0.63
CA VAL A 151 -13.27 0.76 -0.57
C VAL A 151 -13.49 -0.54 0.19
N LEU A 152 -14.26 -0.46 1.26
CA LEU A 152 -14.53 -1.54 2.19
C LEU A 152 -16.02 -1.91 2.14
N ARG A 153 -16.30 -3.21 2.05
CA ARG A 153 -17.64 -3.77 2.18
C ARG A 153 -17.82 -4.35 3.59
N PRO A 154 -18.84 -3.91 4.35
CA PRO A 154 -19.11 -4.50 5.66
C PRO A 154 -19.56 -5.96 5.52
N LYS A 155 -18.99 -6.84 6.32
CA LYS A 155 -19.30 -8.27 6.37
C LYS A 155 -19.69 -8.67 7.79
N LYS A 156 -20.87 -9.27 7.93
CA LYS A 156 -21.30 -9.85 9.21
C LYS A 156 -20.56 -11.16 9.42
N MET A 157 -19.94 -11.31 10.60
CA MET A 157 -19.08 -12.45 10.92
C MET A 157 -19.58 -13.16 12.19
N LYS A 158 -19.23 -14.44 12.31
CA LYS A 158 -19.37 -15.20 13.57
C LYS A 158 -18.09 -15.00 14.39
N PRO A 159 -18.16 -14.91 15.73
CA PRO A 159 -16.99 -14.68 16.57
C PRO A 159 -15.80 -15.60 16.29
N MET A 160 -16.05 -16.91 16.10
CA MET A 160 -14.99 -17.86 15.77
C MET A 160 -14.31 -17.57 14.43
N ALA A 161 -15.07 -17.17 13.41
CA ALA A 161 -14.51 -16.80 12.12
C ALA A 161 -13.66 -15.53 12.22
N THR A 162 -14.11 -14.56 13.02
CA THR A 162 -13.36 -13.32 13.27
C THR A 162 -12.02 -13.62 13.94
N ILE A 163 -11.98 -14.51 14.93
CA ILE A 163 -10.74 -14.93 15.59
C ILE A 163 -9.77 -15.56 14.59
N LEU A 164 -10.25 -16.43 13.69
CA LEU A 164 -9.39 -17.02 12.66
C LEU A 164 -8.79 -15.97 11.72
N HIS A 165 -9.53 -14.92 11.36
CA HIS A 165 -8.99 -13.81 10.57
C HIS A 165 -7.99 -12.95 11.36
N ILE A 166 -8.19 -12.75 12.67
CA ILE A 166 -7.19 -12.09 13.53
C ILE A 166 -5.90 -12.91 13.54
N ILE A 167 -5.99 -14.24 13.68
CA ILE A 167 -4.82 -15.12 13.68
C ILE A 167 -4.15 -15.12 12.32
N LYS A 168 -4.89 -15.26 11.21
CA LYS A 168 -4.31 -15.20 9.85
C LYS A 168 -3.61 -13.87 9.60
N GLY A 169 -4.23 -12.75 9.99
CA GLY A 169 -3.72 -11.41 9.76
C GLY A 169 -2.55 -10.99 10.65
N LYS A 170 -2.17 -11.82 11.63
CA LYS A 170 -1.00 -11.59 12.51
C LYS A 170 0.01 -12.73 12.47
N GLY A 171 -0.43 -13.92 12.07
CA GLY A 171 0.37 -15.13 12.06
C GLY A 171 1.28 -15.15 10.84
N GLN A 172 2.53 -14.76 11.05
CA GLN A 172 3.62 -15.07 10.14
C GLN A 172 4.31 -16.35 10.60
N ASP A 173 4.82 -17.14 9.65
CA ASP A 173 5.69 -18.27 9.98
C ASP A 173 6.93 -17.75 10.71
N VAL A 174 7.27 -18.36 11.86
CA VAL A 174 8.33 -17.86 12.78
C VAL A 174 9.70 -18.41 12.39
N SER A 175 9.81 -19.10 11.25
CA SER A 175 11.05 -19.67 10.73
C SER A 175 11.23 -19.38 9.25
N SER A 176 11.88 -18.27 8.95
CA SER A 176 12.61 -18.04 7.71
C SER A 176 14.04 -17.64 8.05
#